data_AF-A0A0F8S245-F1
#
_entry.id   AF-A0A0F8S245-F1
#
_cell.length_a   1.000
_cell.length_b   1.000
_cell.length_c   1.000
_cell.angle_alpha   90.00
_cell.angle_beta   90.00
_cell.angle_gamma   90.00
#
_symmetry.space_group_name_H-M   'P 1'
#
loop_
_entity.id
_entity.type
_entity.pdbx_description
1 polymer ?
#
loop_
_entity_poly.entity_id
_entity_poly.type
_entity_poly.pdbx_seq_one_letter_code
_entity_poly.pdbx_strand_id
1 'polypeptide(L)'
;MTDSTFNRKQVEISFRKFTDYAEYVLTSNDKTFKTNLETFIFHCENDPVMRVITNQLKNIDCNFEELLSESMRARGSLTSSGEFILPVEENKKDVFLYKLCLKINSEDLGFLATYCSRCFGSRGFSDCVPHFNREIVQKLVDSLEYKFEEIYYNISQELGNEVQDIPEKYVTIYNNYNTTFEKDVSVKGDAIFGGNGTIEK
;
A
#
# COMPACT_ATOMS: atom_id res chain seq x y z
N MET A 1 13.16 14.90 16.45
CA MET A 1 11.98 15.03 15.56
C MET A 1 10.83 15.35 16.48
N THR A 2 10.06 16.40 16.20
CA THR A 2 8.80 16.62 16.90
C THR A 2 7.86 15.51 16.46
N ASP A 3 7.43 14.65 17.39
CA ASP A 3 6.43 13.63 17.09
C ASP A 3 5.16 14.35 16.64
N SER A 4 4.82 14.24 15.35
CA SER A 4 3.58 14.81 14.85
C SER A 4 2.41 14.06 15.49
N THR A 5 1.36 14.79 15.86
CA THR A 5 0.12 14.21 16.38
C THR A 5 -1.03 14.64 15.48
N PHE A 6 -1.95 13.73 15.22
CA PHE A 6 -3.15 13.98 14.42
C PHE A 6 -4.38 13.92 15.30
N ASN A 7 -5.35 14.79 15.03
CA ASN A 7 -6.65 14.63 15.67
C ASN A 7 -7.32 13.33 15.16
N ARG A 8 -7.96 12.55 16.02
CA ARG A 8 -8.62 11.29 15.64
C ARG A 8 -9.65 11.50 14.53
N LYS A 9 -10.42 12.59 14.59
CA LYS A 9 -11.40 12.91 13.55
C LYS A 9 -10.74 13.25 12.22
N GLN A 10 -9.54 13.83 12.26
CA GLN A 10 -8.75 14.08 11.06
C GLN A 10 -8.32 12.76 10.40
N VAL A 11 -7.88 11.78 11.19
CA VAL A 11 -7.55 10.42 10.69
C VAL A 11 -8.79 9.78 10.06
N GLU A 12 -9.92 9.82 10.76
CA GLU A 12 -11.20 9.30 10.26
C GLU A 12 -11.62 9.90 8.92
N ILE A 13 -11.59 11.24 8.84
CA ILE A 13 -11.96 11.95 7.62
C ILE A 13 -10.98 11.65 6.49
N SER A 14 -9.69 11.54 6.80
CA SER A 14 -8.66 11.29 5.80
C SER A 14 -8.82 9.91 5.15
N PHE A 15 -9.04 8.86 5.94
CA PHE A 15 -9.27 7.51 5.43
C PHE A 15 -10.59 7.41 4.67
N ARG A 16 -11.65 8.05 5.15
CA ARG A 16 -12.92 8.10 4.39
C ARG A 16 -12.76 8.79 3.04
N LYS A 17 -12.07 9.93 2.99
CA LYS A 17 -11.78 10.63 1.72
C LYS A 17 -10.95 9.78 0.78
N PHE A 18 -10.00 9.00 1.30
CA PHE A 18 -9.25 8.05 0.48
C PHE A 18 -10.20 7.06 -0.21
N THR A 19 -11.08 6.40 0.56
CA THR A 19 -12.08 5.46 0.01
C THR A 19 -13.00 6.14 -1.00
N ASP A 20 -13.54 7.33 -0.68
CA ASP A 20 -14.43 8.07 -1.58
C ASP A 20 -13.75 8.40 -2.92
N TYR A 21 -12.50 8.90 -2.88
CA TYR A 21 -11.78 9.25 -4.10
C TYR A 21 -11.27 8.04 -4.86
N ALA A 22 -10.90 6.96 -4.17
CA ALA A 22 -10.59 5.69 -4.79
C ALA A 22 -11.79 5.16 -5.59
N GLU A 23 -12.99 5.20 -5.01
CA GLU A 23 -14.22 4.77 -5.66
C GLU A 23 -14.51 5.59 -6.93
N TYR A 24 -14.21 6.89 -6.92
CA TYR A 24 -14.30 7.72 -8.13
C TYR A 24 -13.35 7.23 -9.24
N VAL A 25 -12.14 6.77 -8.90
CA VAL A 25 -11.24 6.17 -9.89
C VAL A 25 -11.81 4.84 -10.37
N LEU A 26 -12.23 3.96 -9.45
CA LEU A 26 -12.70 2.61 -9.77
C LEU A 26 -13.91 2.61 -10.71
N THR A 27 -14.83 3.56 -10.52
CA THR A 27 -16.05 3.72 -11.32
C THR A 27 -15.88 4.63 -12.54
N SER A 28 -14.69 5.19 -12.76
CA SER A 28 -14.41 6.08 -13.89
C SER A 28 -14.39 5.37 -15.24
N ASN A 29 -14.59 6.15 -16.29
CA ASN A 29 -14.43 5.72 -17.69
C ASN A 29 -13.30 6.51 -18.36
N ASP A 30 -13.09 6.26 -19.65
CA ASP A 30 -12.09 6.94 -20.48
C ASP A 30 -12.14 8.48 -20.42
N LYS A 31 -13.30 9.07 -20.18
CA LYS A 31 -13.47 10.54 -20.13
C LYS A 31 -13.20 11.13 -18.74
N THR A 32 -13.45 10.38 -17.67
CA THR A 32 -13.33 10.89 -16.29
C THR A 32 -12.10 10.38 -15.56
N PHE A 33 -11.44 9.36 -16.10
CA PHE A 33 -10.33 8.66 -15.46
C PHE A 33 -9.21 9.61 -15.00
N LYS A 34 -8.70 10.47 -15.89
CA LYS A 34 -7.56 11.34 -15.58
C LYS A 34 -7.87 12.26 -14.40
N THR A 35 -9.00 12.96 -14.44
CA THR A 35 -9.42 13.88 -13.37
C THR A 35 -9.66 13.15 -12.05
N ASN A 36 -10.26 11.96 -12.08
CA ASN A 36 -10.51 11.19 -10.88
C ASN A 36 -9.20 10.65 -10.27
N LEU A 37 -8.28 10.15 -11.11
CA LEU A 37 -6.95 9.72 -10.67
C LEU A 37 -6.15 10.89 -10.09
N GLU A 38 -6.17 12.05 -10.73
CA GLU A 38 -5.52 13.27 -10.24
C GLU A 38 -6.06 13.68 -8.87
N THR A 39 -7.38 13.62 -8.68
CA THR A 39 -8.03 13.92 -7.40
C THR A 39 -7.62 12.93 -6.30
N PHE A 40 -7.60 11.64 -6.62
CA PHE A 40 -7.15 10.59 -5.71
C PHE A 40 -5.69 10.77 -5.30
N ILE A 41 -4.79 10.98 -6.26
CA ILE A 41 -3.36 11.20 -6.00
C ILE A 41 -3.14 12.52 -5.25
N PHE A 42 -3.89 13.57 -5.57
CA PHE A 42 -3.80 14.84 -4.86
C PHE A 42 -4.10 14.66 -3.36
N HIS A 43 -5.16 13.93 -3.00
CA HIS A 43 -5.46 13.61 -1.60
C HIS A 43 -4.32 12.79 -0.96
N CYS A 44 -3.89 11.72 -1.63
CA CYS A 44 -2.80 10.84 -1.17
C CYS A 44 -1.50 11.59 -0.87
N GLU A 45 -1.17 12.60 -1.68
CA GLU A 45 0.10 13.32 -1.61
C GLU A 45 0.05 14.62 -0.80
N ASN A 46 -1.14 15.16 -0.49
CA ASN A 46 -1.29 16.45 0.19
C ASN A 46 -2.01 16.39 1.53
N ASP A 47 -2.83 15.36 1.79
CA ASP A 47 -3.47 15.21 3.10
C ASP A 47 -2.43 14.86 4.18
N PRO A 48 -2.40 15.54 5.34
CA PRO A 48 -1.37 15.33 6.36
C PRO A 48 -1.29 13.89 6.88
N VAL A 49 -2.42 13.20 7.00
CA VAL A 49 -2.47 11.82 7.51
C VAL A 49 -2.06 10.86 6.39
N MET A 50 -2.64 10.99 5.19
CA MET A 50 -2.29 10.11 4.07
C MET A 50 -0.82 10.23 3.68
N ARG A 51 -0.22 11.43 3.78
CA ARG A 51 1.19 11.63 3.49
C ARG A 51 2.12 10.77 4.35
N VAL A 52 1.75 10.46 5.59
CA VAL A 52 2.54 9.55 6.44
C VAL A 52 2.63 8.17 5.78
N ILE A 53 1.49 7.69 5.28
CA ILE A 53 1.34 6.38 4.63
C ILE A 53 2.03 6.38 3.27
N THR A 54 1.72 7.35 2.42
CA THR A 54 2.24 7.39 1.04
C THR A 54 3.73 7.72 0.98
N ASN A 55 4.28 8.43 1.96
CA ASN A 55 5.73 8.58 2.09
C ASN A 55 6.43 7.25 2.39
N GLN A 56 5.84 6.36 3.21
CA GLN A 56 6.39 5.01 3.40
C GLN A 56 6.40 4.25 2.07
N LEU A 57 5.29 4.28 1.33
CA LEU A 57 5.19 3.63 0.02
C LEU A 57 6.22 4.17 -0.98
N LYS A 58 6.51 5.47 -0.98
CA LYS A 58 7.52 6.04 -1.88
C LYS A 58 8.94 5.67 -1.49
N ASN A 59 9.21 5.52 -0.19
CA ASN A 59 10.56 5.34 0.36
C ASN A 59 10.99 3.88 0.52
N ILE A 60 10.07 2.92 0.47
CA ILE A 60 10.45 1.51 0.42
C ILE A 60 11.13 1.23 -0.92
N ASP A 61 12.32 0.65 -0.83
CA ASP A 61 13.06 0.22 -2.01
C ASP A 61 12.32 -0.95 -2.66
N CYS A 62 11.85 -0.68 -3.87
CA CYS A 62 11.43 -1.69 -4.79
C CYS A 62 12.08 -1.31 -6.11
N ASN A 63 12.64 -2.28 -6.83
CA ASN A 63 13.21 -2.07 -8.15
C ASN A 63 12.09 -1.77 -9.15
N PHE A 64 11.43 -0.62 -9.00
CA PHE A 64 10.16 -0.30 -9.66
C PHE A 64 10.29 -0.37 -11.18
N GLU A 65 11.36 0.20 -11.73
CA GLU A 65 11.63 0.19 -13.18
C GLU A 65 11.91 -1.22 -13.70
N GLU A 66 12.59 -2.07 -12.92
CA GLU A 66 12.85 -3.46 -13.27
C GLU A 66 11.53 -4.25 -13.32
N LEU A 67 10.76 -4.21 -12.24
CA LEU A 67 9.45 -4.87 -12.12
C LEU A 67 8.47 -4.38 -13.19
N LEU A 68 8.46 -3.08 -13.47
CA LEU A 68 7.64 -2.49 -14.53
C LEU A 68 8.05 -3.06 -15.89
N SER A 69 9.35 -3.11 -16.17
CA SER A 69 9.87 -3.65 -17.43
C SER A 69 9.56 -5.13 -17.61
N GLU A 70 9.64 -5.93 -16.55
CA GLU A 70 9.29 -7.36 -16.54
C GLU A 70 7.80 -7.56 -16.83
N SER A 71 6.94 -6.79 -16.15
CA SER A 71 5.49 -6.85 -16.36
C SER A 71 5.10 -6.55 -17.82
N MET A 72 5.80 -5.62 -18.47
CA MET A 72 5.55 -5.26 -19.88
C MET A 72 6.18 -6.23 -20.89
N ARG A 73 7.15 -7.07 -20.48
CA ARG A 73 7.82 -8.06 -21.33
C ARG A 73 7.08 -9.40 -21.40
N ALA A 74 6.29 -9.74 -20.40
CA ALA A 74 5.65 -11.05 -20.24
C ALA A 74 4.80 -11.51 -21.46
N ARG A 75 4.34 -10.58 -22.31
CA ARG A 75 3.55 -10.87 -23.52
C ARG A 75 4.34 -10.88 -24.84
N GLY A 76 5.65 -10.59 -24.81
CA GLY A 76 6.51 -10.58 -26.00
C GLY A 76 6.95 -11.97 -26.49
N SER A 77 6.67 -13.03 -25.72
CA SER A 77 7.01 -14.41 -26.06
C SER A 77 5.81 -15.15 -26.67
N LEU A 78 6.01 -15.79 -27.82
CA LEU A 78 5.02 -16.56 -28.60
C LEU A 78 4.36 -17.73 -27.84
N THR A 79 4.76 -18.00 -26.60
CA THR A 79 4.28 -19.11 -25.76
C THR A 79 3.72 -18.68 -24.40
N SER A 80 3.78 -17.39 -24.05
CA SER A 80 3.36 -16.88 -22.75
C SER A 80 2.00 -16.20 -22.86
N SER A 81 0.98 -16.77 -22.21
CA SER A 81 -0.23 -16.03 -21.85
C SER A 81 0.20 -14.91 -20.90
N GLY A 82 0.57 -13.73 -21.44
CA GLY A 82 1.21 -12.65 -20.70
C GLY A 82 0.59 -12.42 -19.33
N GLU A 83 1.21 -13.01 -18.32
CA GLU A 83 0.67 -13.04 -16.97
C GLU A 83 1.15 -11.77 -16.29
N PHE A 84 0.21 -10.99 -15.78
CA PHE A 84 0.51 -9.83 -14.96
C PHE A 84 0.98 -10.33 -13.59
N ILE A 85 2.29 -10.30 -13.37
CA ILE A 85 2.90 -10.77 -12.12
C ILE A 85 3.14 -9.57 -11.21
N LEU A 86 2.55 -9.62 -10.02
CA LEU A 86 2.82 -8.70 -8.93
C LEU A 86 3.90 -9.28 -8.01
N PRO A 87 4.65 -8.43 -7.28
CA PRO A 87 5.51 -8.88 -6.19
C PRO A 87 4.73 -9.74 -5.19
N VAL A 88 5.36 -10.82 -4.71
CA VAL A 88 4.77 -11.71 -3.70
C VAL A 88 4.74 -11.05 -2.33
N GLU A 89 5.79 -10.30 -2.00
CA GLU A 89 5.88 -9.53 -0.75
C GLU A 89 4.86 -8.38 -0.78
N GLU A 90 4.00 -8.33 0.24
CA GLU A 90 2.88 -7.40 0.31
C GLU A 90 3.31 -5.93 0.26
N ASN A 91 4.37 -5.59 1.00
CA ASN A 91 4.93 -4.23 0.99
C ASN A 91 5.43 -3.82 -0.39
N LYS A 92 6.16 -4.71 -1.09
CA LYS A 92 6.64 -4.44 -2.45
C LYS A 92 5.49 -4.34 -3.45
N LYS A 93 4.44 -5.13 -3.27
CA LYS A 93 3.22 -5.07 -4.08
C LYS A 93 2.53 -3.71 -3.92
N ASP A 94 2.27 -3.27 -2.70
CA ASP A 94 1.62 -1.97 -2.45
C ASP A 94 2.45 -0.80 -2.98
N VAL A 95 3.76 -0.85 -2.78
CA VAL A 95 4.71 0.14 -3.30
C VAL A 95 4.66 0.16 -4.83
N PHE A 96 4.71 -1.00 -5.48
CA PHE A 96 4.65 -1.10 -6.94
C PHE A 96 3.35 -0.51 -7.49
N LEU A 97 2.22 -0.90 -6.90
CA LEU A 97 0.89 -0.42 -7.31
C LEU A 97 0.77 1.10 -7.14
N TYR A 98 1.20 1.65 -5.99
CA TYR A 98 1.15 3.09 -5.75
C TYR A 98 2.07 3.87 -6.69
N LYS A 99 3.33 3.42 -6.88
CA LYS A 99 4.27 4.04 -7.82
C LYS A 99 3.77 4.00 -9.26
N LEU A 100 3.04 2.95 -9.65
CA LEU A 100 2.40 2.87 -10.97
C LEU A 100 1.29 3.91 -11.12
N CYS A 101 0.45 4.10 -10.10
CA CYS A 101 -0.54 5.17 -10.08
C CYS A 101 0.11 6.56 -10.20
N LEU A 102 1.21 6.81 -9.47
CA LEU A 102 1.97 8.06 -9.59
C LEU A 102 2.53 8.26 -11.00
N LYS A 103 3.13 7.23 -11.60
CA LYS A 103 3.68 7.29 -12.96
C LYS A 103 2.62 7.67 -13.99
N ILE A 104 1.48 6.96 -13.98
CA ILE A 104 0.34 7.25 -14.88
C ILE A 104 -0.25 8.64 -14.62
N ASN A 105 -0.28 9.09 -13.36
CA ASN A 105 -0.75 10.43 -13.04
C ASN A 105 0.21 11.53 -13.55
N SER A 106 1.53 11.30 -13.49
CA SER A 106 2.55 12.26 -13.95
C SER A 106 2.74 12.28 -15.47
N GLU A 107 2.43 11.19 -16.15
CA GLU A 107 2.56 11.06 -17.60
C GLU A 107 1.22 11.33 -18.32
N ASP A 108 1.30 11.44 -19.65
CA ASP A 108 0.11 11.45 -20.50
C ASP A 108 -0.53 10.05 -20.54
N LEU A 109 -1.81 10.00 -20.90
CA LEU A 109 -2.61 8.77 -21.01
C LEU A 109 -2.03 7.77 -22.03
N GLY A 110 -1.09 8.19 -22.88
CA GLY A 110 -0.31 7.31 -23.75
C GLY A 110 0.49 6.25 -23.00
N PHE A 111 1.00 6.54 -21.80
CA PHE A 111 1.68 5.54 -20.97
C PHE A 111 0.72 4.46 -20.48
N LEU A 112 -0.45 4.86 -19.98
CA LEU A 112 -1.51 3.94 -19.57
C LEU A 112 -1.91 3.03 -20.74
N ALA A 113 -2.14 3.59 -21.93
CA ALA A 113 -2.48 2.81 -23.12
C ALA A 113 -1.38 1.78 -23.47
N THR A 114 -0.12 2.20 -23.41
CA THR A 114 1.04 1.32 -23.67
C THR A 114 1.13 0.20 -22.64
N TYR A 115 1.01 0.53 -21.36
CA TYR A 115 1.06 -0.42 -20.27
C TYR A 115 -0.07 -1.46 -20.39
N CYS A 116 -1.32 -1.02 -20.54
CA CYS A 116 -2.47 -1.92 -20.65
C CYS A 116 -2.43 -2.76 -21.93
N SER A 117 -1.94 -2.23 -23.04
CA SER A 117 -1.74 -3.03 -24.26
C SER A 117 -0.71 -4.15 -24.06
N ARG A 118 0.40 -3.85 -23.37
CA ARG A 118 1.47 -4.82 -23.10
C ARG A 118 1.09 -5.86 -22.05
N CYS A 119 0.46 -5.44 -20.96
CA CYS A 119 0.13 -6.31 -19.83
C CYS A 119 -1.20 -7.05 -20.02
N PHE A 120 -2.22 -6.37 -20.55
CA PHE A 120 -3.60 -6.89 -20.60
C PHE A 120 -4.11 -7.13 -22.02
N GLY A 121 -3.42 -6.61 -23.05
CA GLY A 121 -3.87 -6.75 -24.44
C GLY A 121 -5.00 -5.81 -24.83
N SER A 122 -5.19 -4.73 -24.07
CA SER A 122 -6.21 -3.72 -24.36
C SER A 122 -5.99 -3.14 -25.76
N ARG A 123 -7.09 -2.98 -26.51
CA ARG A 123 -7.06 -2.50 -27.91
C ARG A 123 -7.44 -1.01 -28.04
N GLY A 124 -7.95 -0.42 -26.97
CA GLY A 124 -8.31 0.98 -26.90
C GLY A 124 -8.33 1.49 -25.47
N PHE A 125 -8.37 2.81 -25.32
CA PHE A 125 -8.32 3.46 -24.02
C PHE A 125 -9.56 3.13 -23.14
N SER A 126 -10.73 2.95 -23.78
CA SER A 126 -11.95 2.45 -23.14
C SER A 126 -11.78 1.09 -22.45
N ASP A 127 -10.89 0.25 -22.96
CA ASP A 127 -10.60 -1.08 -22.39
C ASP A 127 -9.47 -0.97 -21.35
N CYS A 128 -8.58 0.02 -21.48
CA CYS A 128 -7.46 0.22 -20.57
C CYS A 128 -7.94 0.63 -19.17
N VAL A 129 -8.89 1.57 -19.09
CA VAL A 129 -9.36 2.11 -17.80
C VAL A 129 -9.95 1.02 -16.90
N PRO A 130 -10.91 0.18 -17.34
CA PRO A 130 -11.44 -0.89 -16.49
C PRO A 130 -10.38 -1.90 -16.04
N HIS A 131 -9.41 -2.23 -16.91
CA HIS A 131 -8.30 -3.12 -16.54
C HIS A 131 -7.39 -2.48 -15.50
N PHE A 132 -7.03 -1.22 -15.66
CA PHE A 132 -6.20 -0.51 -14.69
C PHE A 132 -6.92 -0.35 -13.35
N ASN A 133 -8.20 0.02 -13.37
CA ASN A 133 -9.01 0.15 -12.16
C ASN A 133 -9.05 -1.18 -11.39
N ARG A 134 -9.34 -2.29 -12.07
CA ARG A 134 -9.49 -3.59 -11.43
C ARG A 134 -8.15 -4.21 -11.00
N GLU A 135 -7.14 -4.17 -11.86
CA GLU A 135 -5.89 -4.88 -11.60
C GLU A 135 -4.89 -4.08 -10.76
N ILE A 136 -5.00 -2.74 -10.77
CA ILE A 136 -4.05 -1.86 -10.08
C ILE A 136 -4.73 -1.13 -8.92
N VAL A 137 -5.74 -0.29 -9.21
CA VAL A 137 -6.33 0.60 -8.21
C VAL A 137 -7.05 -0.20 -7.12
N GLN A 138 -7.89 -1.15 -7.50
CA GLN A 138 -8.64 -1.98 -6.55
C GLN A 138 -7.71 -2.73 -5.61
N LYS A 139 -6.67 -3.38 -6.15
CA LYS A 139 -5.72 -4.15 -5.33
C LYS A 139 -4.94 -3.27 -4.35
N LEU A 140 -4.61 -2.04 -4.74
CA LEU A 140 -3.98 -1.07 -3.85
C LEU A 140 -4.94 -0.63 -2.74
N VAL A 141 -6.18 -0.31 -3.12
CA VAL A 141 -7.23 0.17 -2.20
C VAL A 141 -7.54 -0.91 -1.17
N ASP A 142 -7.84 -2.14 -1.59
CA ASP A 142 -8.11 -3.27 -0.68
C ASP A 142 -6.98 -3.42 0.34
N SER A 143 -5.73 -3.40 -0.14
CA SER A 143 -4.54 -3.58 0.70
C SER A 143 -4.35 -2.46 1.72
N LEU A 144 -4.66 -1.21 1.35
CA LEU A 144 -4.56 -0.05 2.23
C LEU A 144 -5.74 0.04 3.20
N GLU A 145 -6.94 -0.35 2.79
CA GLU A 145 -8.12 -0.38 3.67
C GLU A 145 -7.94 -1.37 4.82
N TYR A 146 -7.39 -2.57 4.56
CA TYR A 146 -7.02 -3.49 5.65
C TYR A 146 -6.04 -2.86 6.64
N LYS A 147 -5.06 -2.09 6.14
CA LYS A 147 -4.09 -1.39 7.00
C LYS A 147 -4.73 -0.25 7.79
N PHE A 148 -5.73 0.43 7.24
CA PHE A 148 -6.51 1.43 7.97
C PHE A 148 -7.31 0.79 9.11
N GLU A 149 -7.90 -0.38 8.87
CA GLU A 149 -8.58 -1.17 9.90
C GLU A 149 -7.62 -1.56 11.03
N GLU A 150 -6.42 -2.03 10.69
CA GLU A 150 -5.37 -2.34 11.69
C GLU A 150 -4.95 -1.10 12.48
N ILE A 151 -4.79 0.05 11.82
CA ILE A 151 -4.50 1.33 12.48
C ILE A 151 -5.61 1.67 13.49
N TYR A 152 -6.88 1.58 13.11
CA TYR A 152 -7.98 1.85 14.03
C TYR A 152 -8.02 0.87 15.20
N TYR A 153 -7.77 -0.41 14.93
CA TYR A 153 -7.69 -1.43 15.96
C TYR A 153 -6.58 -1.09 16.97
N ASN A 154 -5.38 -0.80 16.50
CA ASN A 154 -4.22 -0.47 17.35
C ASN A 154 -4.45 0.81 18.17
N ILE A 155 -5.01 1.86 17.56
CA ILE A 155 -5.42 3.07 18.28
C ILE A 155 -6.40 2.72 19.40
N SER A 156 -7.42 1.91 19.11
CA SER A 156 -8.46 1.57 20.06
C SER A 156 -7.95 0.70 21.22
N GLN A 157 -7.01 -0.22 20.94
CA GLN A 157 -6.43 -1.11 21.96
C GLN A 157 -5.36 -0.43 22.82
N GLU A 158 -4.47 0.37 22.21
CA GLU A 158 -3.30 0.92 22.91
C GLU A 158 -3.52 2.31 23.50
N LEU A 159 -4.32 3.15 22.83
CA LEU A 159 -4.63 4.51 23.31
C LEU A 159 -5.99 4.59 23.98
N GLY A 160 -6.94 3.73 23.59
CA GLY A 160 -8.31 3.75 24.07
C GLY A 160 -9.20 4.72 23.28
N ASN A 161 -10.51 4.52 23.39
CA ASN A 161 -11.49 5.19 22.55
C ASN A 161 -11.75 6.67 22.88
N GLU A 162 -11.18 7.19 23.96
CA GLU A 162 -11.40 8.58 24.36
C GLU A 162 -10.27 9.51 23.89
N VAL A 163 -9.14 8.95 23.45
CA VAL A 163 -7.98 9.72 23.00
C VAL A 163 -8.30 10.47 21.72
N GLN A 164 -8.04 11.79 21.75
CA GLN A 164 -8.25 12.70 20.62
C GLN A 164 -6.99 12.91 19.79
N ASP A 165 -5.81 12.82 20.39
CA ASP A 165 -4.54 13.05 19.72
C ASP A 165 -3.83 11.73 19.46
N ILE A 166 -3.66 11.40 18.19
CA ILE A 166 -3.07 10.17 17.68
C ILE A 166 -1.63 10.46 17.25
N PRO A 167 -0.61 9.93 17.95
CA PRO A 167 0.77 10.04 17.50
C PRO A 167 0.98 9.42 16.11
N GLU A 168 1.83 10.04 15.29
CA GLU A 168 2.13 9.61 13.91
C GLU A 168 2.53 8.13 13.81
N LYS A 169 3.23 7.58 14.81
CA LYS A 169 3.61 6.16 14.89
C LYS A 169 2.43 5.18 14.84
N TYR A 170 1.21 5.62 15.12
CA TYR A 170 0.01 4.77 15.01
C TYR A 170 -0.61 4.85 13.61
N VAL A 171 -0.14 5.76 12.75
CA VAL A 171 -0.59 5.93 11.36
C VAL A 171 0.39 5.25 10.39
N THR A 172 1.48 4.67 10.88
CA THR A 172 2.43 3.94 10.03
C THR A 172 1.91 2.55 9.65
N ILE A 173 2.18 2.13 8.42
CA ILE A 173 1.68 0.86 7.87
C ILE A 173 2.78 -0.19 7.71
N TYR A 174 4.04 0.23 7.68
CA TYR A 174 5.20 -0.65 7.69
C TYR A 174 6.08 -0.26 8.85
N ASN A 175 5.86 -0.93 9.98
CA ASN A 175 6.70 -0.76 11.14
C ASN A 175 8.06 -1.41 10.84
N ASN A 176 9.11 -0.59 10.72
CA ASN A 176 10.49 -1.05 10.81
C ASN A 176 10.73 -1.54 12.24
N TYR A 177 10.31 -2.77 12.55
CA TYR A 177 10.72 -3.47 13.77
C TYR A 177 12.17 -3.96 13.64
N ASN A 178 13.11 -3.06 13.36
CA ASN A 178 14.52 -3.25 13.69
C ASN A 178 14.80 -2.88 15.15
N THR A 179 13.80 -2.99 16.03
CA THR A 179 14.06 -3.09 17.46
C THR A 179 14.42 -4.53 17.75
N THR A 180 15.71 -4.83 17.65
CA THR A 180 16.34 -5.87 18.46
C THR A 180 15.89 -5.60 19.90
N PHE A 181 14.99 -6.44 20.42
CA PHE A 181 14.76 -6.45 21.86
C PHE A 181 16.00 -7.04 22.51
N GLU A 182 17.04 -6.22 22.71
CA GLU A 182 18.02 -6.45 23.78
C GLU A 182 17.30 -6.17 25.11
N LYS A 183 16.36 -7.05 25.46
CA LYS A 183 15.93 -7.17 26.82
C LYS A 183 16.43 -8.54 27.25
N ASP A 184 17.52 -8.54 28.00
CA ASP A 184 17.88 -9.68 28.84
C ASP A 184 16.63 -10.04 29.63
N VAL A 185 15.92 -11.06 29.17
CA VAL A 185 14.83 -11.65 29.94
C VAL A 185 15.53 -12.47 31.01
N SER A 186 15.89 -11.81 32.13
CA SER A 186 16.21 -12.52 33.36
C SER A 186 14.92 -13.18 33.84
N VAL A 187 14.67 -14.42 33.41
CA VAL A 187 13.63 -15.25 34.00
C VAL A 187 14.10 -15.62 35.41
N LYS A 188 13.72 -14.80 36.40
CA LYS A 188 13.67 -15.24 37.80
C LYS A 188 12.30 -15.84 38.02
N GLY A 189 12.24 -17.16 37.99
CA GLY A 189 11.05 -17.94 38.31
C GLY A 189 11.47 -19.35 38.70
N ASP A 190 11.62 -19.55 40.01
CA ASP A 190 11.83 -20.84 40.64
C ASP A 190 10.73 -21.84 40.25
N ALA A 191 11.17 -23.08 40.04
CA ALA A 191 10.43 -24.34 40.02
C ALA A 191 9.23 -24.44 39.08
N ILE A 192 9.31 -25.34 38.11
CA ILE A 192 8.41 -26.50 37.90
C ILE A 192 8.96 -27.28 36.68
N PHE A 193 8.99 -28.61 36.80
CA PHE A 193 9.50 -29.65 35.87
C PHE A 193 10.92 -30.14 36.13
N GLY A 194 11.00 -31.09 37.07
CA GLY A 194 12.06 -32.07 37.14
C GLY A 194 11.94 -33.15 36.07
N GLY A 195 13.05 -33.87 35.87
CA GLY A 195 13.07 -35.20 35.27
C GLY A 195 13.39 -35.26 33.78
N ASN A 196 14.68 -35.43 33.49
CA ASN A 196 15.24 -36.13 32.33
C ASN A 196 14.97 -35.59 30.91
N GLY A 197 15.94 -34.83 30.40
CA GLY A 197 16.18 -34.66 28.96
C GLY A 197 17.64 -34.31 28.72
N THR A 198 18.46 -35.29 28.36
CA THR A 198 19.88 -35.14 27.99
C THR A 198 20.04 -34.41 26.66
N ILE A 199 20.95 -33.45 26.61
CA ILE A 199 21.45 -32.79 25.39
C ILE A 199 22.66 -33.59 24.90
N GLU A 200 22.62 -34.08 23.66
CA GLU A 200 23.78 -34.67 22.99
C GLU A 200 24.75 -33.57 22.51
N LYS A 201 26.06 -33.89 22.57
CA LYS A 201 27.20 -32.98 22.37
C LYS A 201 27.32 -32.41 20.97
#